data_AF-A0A966YHH0-F1
#
_entry.id   AF-A0A966YHH0-F1
#
_cell.length_a   1.000
_cell.length_b   1.000
_cell.length_c   1.000
_cell.angle_alpha   90.00
_cell.angle_beta   90.00
_cell.angle_gamma   90.00
#
_symmetry.space_group_name_H-M   'P 1'
#
loop_
_entity.id
_entity.type
_entity.pdbx_description
1 polymer ?
#
loop_
_entity_poly.entity_id
_entity_poly.type
_entity_poly.pdbx_seq_one_letter_code
_entity_poly.pdbx_strand_id
1 'polypeptide(L)'
;RFRRGGGGPVAAGAGAVDMEGEGMRPPDLEPEVSENGEPVPLEPGEGVLEMHPNGYGFLRSPANNYSRERTDPFVPAQMIDRFRLREGVLVKGKVQQGRRQQGPRVREVDEVEGMTPEEYAETKSFDQLTPINPEHWLRLETEQQPLTTRIMDLLTPLGKGQRALIVAPPRTGKTVLLQQVSQAVSKNHPELSLVMLLVDERPEEVTDMRRSVQGEVVASSLDCDVESHVRLSQLVIERCKRMAEAGKDVFLLMDSITRMARAFNKWVGNTGRTMSGGVDIKALDIPKKLFATARVFEEGGSLTIVATALVDTGSRMDELIFQEFKGTGNMELVLDRKLADRRVWPAIDISQSGTRREE
;
A
#
# COMPACT_ATOMS: atom_id res chain seq x y z
N ARG A 1 32.55 -33.28 61.35
CA ARG A 1 34.02 -33.31 61.19
C ARG A 1 34.37 -32.56 59.91
N PHE A 2 35.10 -31.43 60.04
CA PHE A 2 35.97 -30.70 59.09
C PHE A 2 35.78 -30.93 57.55
N ARG A 3 35.79 -29.92 56.67
CA ARG A 3 36.66 -28.73 56.65
C ARG A 3 36.17 -27.67 55.63
N ARG A 4 36.43 -26.41 55.97
CA ARG A 4 36.30 -25.16 55.17
C ARG A 4 37.32 -25.06 54.02
N GLY A 5 36.96 -24.23 53.03
CA GLY A 5 37.83 -23.38 52.20
C GLY A 5 36.98 -22.77 51.06
N GLY A 6 36.86 -21.46 50.81
CA GLY A 6 37.56 -20.27 51.29
C GLY A 6 38.21 -19.52 50.11
N GLY A 7 37.62 -18.37 49.71
CA GLY A 7 38.15 -17.40 48.72
C GLY A 7 37.19 -17.21 47.55
N GLY A 8 36.71 -16.04 47.15
CA GLY A 8 37.00 -14.63 47.42
C GLY A 8 36.48 -13.87 46.17
N PRO A 9 35.86 -12.68 46.27
CA PRO A 9 35.11 -12.08 45.16
C PRO A 9 36.05 -11.34 44.19
N VAL A 10 35.84 -11.50 42.88
CA VAL A 10 36.55 -10.70 41.87
C VAL A 10 35.71 -9.49 41.52
N ALA A 11 36.35 -8.33 41.63
CA ALA A 11 35.79 -7.00 41.52
C ALA A 11 35.24 -6.69 40.11
N ALA A 12 34.14 -5.93 40.11
CA ALA A 12 33.57 -5.25 38.97
C ALA A 12 34.52 -4.12 38.51
N GLY A 13 35.00 -4.21 37.27
CA GLY A 13 35.57 -3.10 36.53
C GLY A 13 34.54 -2.62 35.50
N ALA A 14 33.85 -1.53 35.81
CA ALA A 14 33.02 -0.81 34.86
C ALA A 14 33.93 0.01 33.95
N GLY A 15 34.09 -0.43 32.71
CA GLY A 15 34.57 0.38 31.60
C GLY A 15 33.37 0.75 30.74
N ALA A 16 32.88 1.98 30.89
CA ALA A 16 31.95 2.57 29.95
C ALA A 16 32.72 2.82 28.65
N VAL A 17 32.23 2.25 27.55
CA VAL A 17 32.64 2.62 26.20
C VAL A 17 31.37 2.96 25.45
N ASP A 18 31.28 4.22 25.06
CA ASP A 18 30.22 4.79 24.22
C ASP A 18 30.09 3.96 22.93
N MET A 19 28.89 3.43 22.69
CA MET A 19 28.53 2.74 21.45
C MET A 19 27.65 3.68 20.63
N GLU A 20 28.28 4.44 19.75
CA GLU A 20 27.60 5.10 18.64
C GLU A 20 27.16 4.02 17.62
N GLY A 21 25.85 3.84 17.47
CA GLY A 21 25.16 3.55 16.20
C GLY A 21 25.72 2.48 15.23
N GLU A 22 26.22 1.33 15.69
CA GLU A 22 26.50 0.19 14.81
C GLU A 22 25.25 -0.67 14.61
N GLY A 23 24.76 -0.76 13.36
CA GLY A 23 23.65 -1.64 12.96
C GLY A 23 23.83 -3.08 13.47
N MET A 24 22.74 -3.65 13.99
CA MET A 24 22.79 -4.88 14.79
C MET A 24 22.95 -6.14 13.93
N ARG A 25 24.19 -6.63 13.79
CA ARG A 25 24.52 -7.83 13.01
C ARG A 25 23.94 -9.11 13.64
N PRO A 26 23.33 -10.03 12.87
CA PRO A 26 22.95 -11.35 13.37
C PRO A 26 24.19 -12.20 13.74
N PRO A 27 24.21 -12.89 14.89
CA PRO A 27 25.39 -13.65 15.35
C PRO A 27 25.72 -14.90 14.52
N ASP A 28 24.81 -15.38 13.65
CA ASP A 28 24.94 -16.68 12.97
C ASP A 28 25.13 -16.60 11.44
N LEU A 29 25.47 -15.42 10.92
CA LEU A 29 25.63 -15.22 9.49
C LEU A 29 27.10 -14.92 9.17
N GLU A 30 27.90 -15.98 9.01
CA GLU A 30 29.27 -15.85 8.52
C GLU A 30 29.29 -15.02 7.22
N PRO A 31 30.15 -14.00 7.12
CA PRO A 31 30.26 -13.19 5.92
C PRO A 31 30.75 -14.07 4.78
N GLU A 32 30.09 -13.98 3.62
CA GLU A 32 30.59 -14.69 2.45
C GLU A 32 31.95 -14.12 2.01
N VAL A 33 32.91 -15.01 1.82
CA VAL A 33 34.31 -14.71 1.48
C VAL A 33 34.57 -14.95 -0.01
N SER A 34 34.77 -13.92 -0.82
CA SER A 34 34.93 -13.95 -2.29
C SER A 34 35.89 -15.03 -2.81
N GLU A 35 35.87 -15.31 -4.13
CA GLU A 35 36.79 -16.29 -4.75
C GLU A 35 38.29 -15.98 -4.48
N ASN A 36 38.62 -14.73 -4.12
CA ASN A 36 39.97 -14.28 -3.77
C ASN A 36 40.26 -14.31 -2.25
N GLY A 37 39.33 -14.75 -1.40
CA GLY A 37 39.51 -14.80 0.05
C GLY A 37 39.20 -13.49 0.79
N GLU A 38 38.72 -12.45 0.10
CA GLU A 38 38.31 -11.18 0.70
C GLU A 38 36.81 -11.19 1.06
N PRO A 39 36.38 -10.60 2.19
CA PRO A 39 34.96 -10.47 2.52
C PRO A 39 34.22 -9.73 1.41
N VAL A 40 33.10 -10.28 0.92
CA VAL A 40 32.24 -9.55 -0.03
C VAL A 40 31.71 -8.31 0.70
N PRO A 41 31.94 -7.09 0.19
CA PRO A 41 31.56 -5.87 0.87
C PRO A 41 30.05 -5.79 1.06
N LEU A 42 29.67 -5.11 2.14
CA LEU A 42 28.29 -4.78 2.42
C LEU A 42 27.96 -3.46 1.72
N GLU A 43 26.92 -3.46 0.91
CA GLU A 43 26.42 -2.29 0.19
C GLU A 43 25.10 -1.83 0.84
N PRO A 44 24.80 -0.51 0.83
CA PRO A 44 23.47 -0.06 1.21
C PRO A 44 22.40 -0.64 0.28
N GLY A 45 21.30 -1.11 0.84
CA GLY A 45 20.15 -1.61 0.11
C GLY A 45 18.85 -1.24 0.79
N GLU A 46 17.81 -1.04 -0.02
CA GLU A 46 16.46 -0.73 0.47
C GLU A 46 15.40 -1.40 -0.40
N GLY A 47 14.22 -1.62 0.19
CA GLY A 47 13.05 -2.05 -0.55
C GLY A 47 11.90 -2.44 0.37
N VAL A 48 10.75 -2.68 -0.25
CA VAL A 48 9.52 -3.07 0.44
C VAL A 48 9.49 -4.59 0.60
N LEU A 49 9.37 -5.07 1.84
CA LEU A 49 9.35 -6.49 2.16
C LEU A 49 8.08 -7.16 1.60
N GLU A 50 8.26 -8.08 0.66
CA GLU A 50 7.25 -9.07 0.30
C GLU A 50 7.59 -10.40 0.99
N MET A 51 6.67 -10.91 1.81
CA MET A 51 6.86 -12.16 2.53
C MET A 51 6.49 -13.36 1.65
N HIS A 52 7.26 -14.43 1.78
CA HIS A 52 6.94 -15.73 1.23
C HIS A 52 6.19 -16.56 2.29
N PRO A 53 5.22 -17.43 1.89
CA PRO A 53 4.50 -18.30 2.83
C PRO A 53 5.38 -19.19 3.72
N ASN A 54 6.63 -19.43 3.33
CA ASN A 54 7.60 -20.21 4.08
C ASN A 54 8.38 -19.38 5.13
N GLY A 55 8.00 -18.12 5.36
CA GLY A 55 8.54 -17.26 6.44
C GLY A 55 9.73 -16.39 6.08
N TYR A 56 10.40 -16.62 4.95
CA TYR A 56 11.40 -15.68 4.41
C TYR A 56 10.75 -14.60 3.54
N GLY A 57 11.51 -13.61 3.07
CA GLY A 57 10.98 -12.57 2.17
C GLY A 57 12.00 -12.03 1.17
N PHE A 58 11.56 -11.07 0.37
CA PHE A 58 12.41 -10.31 -0.56
C PHE A 58 12.10 -8.82 -0.47
N LEU A 59 13.12 -7.98 -0.56
CA LEU A 59 12.94 -6.53 -0.67
C LEU A 59 12.67 -6.16 -2.13
N ARG A 60 11.45 -5.70 -2.41
CA ARG A 60 11.00 -5.29 -3.73
C ARG A 60 11.22 -3.80 -3.93
N SER A 61 11.72 -3.43 -5.10
CA SER A 61 11.96 -2.02 -5.43
C SER A 61 10.69 -1.33 -5.98
N PRO A 62 10.28 -0.18 -5.43
CA PRO A 62 9.26 0.67 -6.04
C PRO A 62 9.64 1.12 -7.46
N ALA A 63 10.92 1.33 -7.74
CA ALA A 63 11.42 1.79 -9.05
C ALA A 63 11.12 0.79 -10.18
N ASN A 64 11.06 -0.50 -9.85
CA ASN A 64 10.76 -1.58 -10.79
C ASN A 64 9.31 -2.07 -10.63
N ASN A 65 8.42 -1.22 -10.10
CA ASN A 65 6.99 -1.51 -9.93
C ASN A 65 6.75 -2.76 -9.09
N TYR A 66 7.60 -2.99 -8.09
CA TYR A 66 7.59 -4.18 -7.23
C TYR A 66 7.64 -5.51 -8.00
N SER A 67 8.23 -5.52 -9.20
CA SER A 67 8.41 -6.75 -9.98
C SER A 67 9.33 -7.72 -9.22
N ARG A 68 9.16 -9.02 -9.49
CA ARG A 68 10.04 -10.05 -8.89
C ARG A 68 11.30 -10.16 -9.73
N GLU A 69 12.43 -9.76 -9.17
CA GLU A 69 13.73 -9.81 -9.86
C GLU A 69 14.75 -10.65 -9.09
N ARG A 70 15.76 -11.15 -9.82
CA ARG A 70 16.88 -11.88 -9.19
C ARG A 70 17.78 -10.98 -8.36
N THR A 71 17.72 -9.68 -8.63
CA THR A 71 18.42 -8.60 -7.95
C THR A 71 17.74 -8.19 -6.64
N ASP A 72 16.56 -8.72 -6.32
CA ASP A 72 15.86 -8.40 -5.07
C ASP A 72 16.58 -9.04 -3.86
N PRO A 73 16.96 -8.26 -2.84
CA PRO A 73 17.61 -8.79 -1.64
C PRO A 73 16.73 -9.79 -0.90
N PHE A 74 17.26 -10.99 -0.67
CA PHE A 74 16.65 -12.01 0.18
C PHE A 74 16.70 -11.60 1.66
N VAL A 75 15.57 -11.73 2.34
CA VAL A 75 15.41 -11.47 3.77
C VAL A 75 15.19 -12.78 4.52
N PRO A 76 16.11 -13.19 5.41
CA PRO A 76 15.98 -14.44 6.17
C PRO A 76 14.81 -14.43 7.14
N ALA A 77 14.16 -15.58 7.33
CA ALA A 77 13.07 -15.74 8.30
C ALA A 77 13.47 -15.33 9.72
N GLN A 78 14.68 -15.70 10.17
CA GLN A 78 15.21 -15.30 11.47
C GLN A 78 15.24 -13.77 11.68
N MET A 79 15.52 -13.02 10.61
CA MET A 79 15.55 -11.55 10.66
C MET A 79 14.14 -10.97 10.71
N ILE A 80 13.23 -11.53 9.92
CA ILE A 80 11.80 -11.19 9.95
C ILE A 80 11.23 -11.42 11.35
N ASP A 81 11.49 -12.58 11.94
CA ASP A 81 11.00 -12.93 13.28
C ASP A 81 11.62 -12.05 14.36
N ARG A 82 12.95 -11.85 14.32
CA ARG A 82 13.68 -11.05 15.31
C ARG A 82 13.18 -9.61 15.38
N PHE A 83 13.02 -8.97 14.22
CA PHE A 83 12.60 -7.57 14.12
C PHE A 83 11.08 -7.41 13.92
N ARG A 84 10.32 -8.51 14.02
CA ARG A 84 8.85 -8.54 13.82
C ARG A 84 8.41 -7.86 12.52
N LEU A 85 9.20 -8.03 11.46
CA LEU A 85 8.93 -7.41 10.16
C LEU A 85 7.62 -7.98 9.60
N ARG A 86 6.86 -7.12 8.93
CA ARG A 86 5.55 -7.47 8.34
C ARG A 86 5.55 -7.14 6.86
N GLU A 87 4.71 -7.80 6.09
CA GLU A 87 4.56 -7.52 4.67
C GLU A 87 4.27 -6.03 4.43
N GLY A 88 4.90 -5.47 3.40
CA GLY A 88 4.76 -4.06 3.03
C GLY A 88 5.70 -3.09 3.75
N VAL A 89 6.51 -3.52 4.73
CA VAL A 89 7.44 -2.59 5.40
C VAL A 89 8.59 -2.22 4.48
N LEU A 90 8.96 -0.94 4.46
CA LEU A 90 10.18 -0.44 3.84
C LEU A 90 11.33 -0.73 4.79
N VAL A 91 12.24 -1.56 4.34
CA VAL A 91 13.46 -1.93 5.07
C VAL A 91 14.63 -1.24 4.40
N LYS A 92 15.47 -0.59 5.18
CA LYS A 92 16.80 -0.15 4.76
C LYS A 92 17.85 -0.85 5.59
N GLY A 93 18.97 -1.17 4.96
CA GLY A 93 20.08 -1.77 5.67
C GLY A 93 21.22 -2.11 4.74
N LYS A 94 22.02 -3.09 5.14
CA LYS A 94 23.15 -3.54 4.35
C LYS A 94 22.88 -4.87 3.69
N VAL A 95 23.11 -4.90 2.39
CA VAL A 95 23.00 -6.07 1.53
C VAL A 95 24.37 -6.58 1.14
N GLN A 96 24.51 -7.89 1.08
CA GLN A 96 25.67 -8.55 0.52
C GLN A 96 25.30 -9.12 -0.84
N GLN A 97 26.07 -8.78 -1.87
CA GLN A 97 25.89 -9.35 -3.20
C GLN A 97 26.10 -10.87 -3.16
N GLY A 98 25.20 -11.61 -3.80
CA GLY A 98 25.30 -13.07 -3.89
C GLY A 98 26.34 -13.51 -4.92
N ARG A 99 26.84 -14.75 -4.80
CA ARG A 99 27.75 -15.32 -5.80
C ARG A 99 27.00 -16.00 -6.94
N ARG A 100 27.56 -15.87 -8.15
CA ARG A 100 27.12 -16.57 -9.36
C ARG A 100 25.63 -16.36 -9.66
N GLN A 101 24.78 -17.36 -9.39
CA GLN A 101 23.34 -17.31 -9.64
C GLN A 101 22.51 -16.97 -8.39
N GLN A 102 23.16 -16.76 -7.24
CA GLN A 102 22.47 -16.36 -6.01
C GLN A 102 22.23 -14.85 -6.02
N GLY A 103 21.00 -14.44 -5.71
CA GLY A 103 20.65 -13.03 -5.54
C GLY A 103 21.27 -12.43 -4.28
N PRO A 104 21.22 -11.09 -4.13
CA PRO A 104 21.74 -10.42 -2.94
C PRO A 104 20.97 -10.82 -1.68
N ARG A 105 21.58 -10.60 -0.51
CA ARG A 105 21.02 -10.98 0.79
C ARG A 105 21.16 -9.87 1.81
N VAL A 106 20.10 -9.58 2.55
CA VAL A 106 20.15 -8.63 3.67
C VAL A 106 20.98 -9.24 4.81
N ARG A 107 21.96 -8.48 5.30
CA ARG A 107 22.83 -8.86 6.42
C ARG A 107 22.56 -8.04 7.66
N GLU A 108 22.26 -6.77 7.51
CA GLU A 108 21.97 -5.83 8.60
C GLU A 108 20.71 -5.05 8.24
N VAL A 109 19.86 -4.78 9.25
CA VAL A 109 18.69 -3.91 9.12
C VAL A 109 19.00 -2.67 9.94
N ASP A 110 19.04 -1.51 9.27
CA ASP A 110 19.38 -0.24 9.89
C ASP A 110 18.10 0.56 10.20
N GLU A 111 17.12 0.55 9.29
CA GLU A 111 15.85 1.24 9.47
C GLU A 111 14.65 0.40 8.98
N VAL A 112 13.52 0.56 9.64
CA VAL A 112 12.20 0.06 9.21
C VAL A 112 11.20 1.21 9.26
N GLU A 113 10.61 1.57 8.11
CA GLU A 113 9.77 2.79 7.96
C GLU A 113 10.44 4.12 8.36
N GLY A 114 11.78 4.17 8.42
CA GLY A 114 12.52 5.34 8.92
C GLY A 114 12.62 5.40 10.45
N MET A 115 12.29 4.31 11.14
CA MET A 115 12.52 4.10 12.56
C MET A 115 13.65 3.08 12.76
N THR A 116 14.24 3.03 13.95
CA THR A 116 15.11 1.92 14.31
C THR A 116 14.32 0.60 14.38
N PRO A 117 14.95 -0.58 14.17
CA PRO A 117 14.27 -1.87 14.27
C PRO A 117 13.63 -2.10 15.65
N GLU A 118 14.26 -1.58 16.71
CA GLU A 118 13.77 -1.66 18.08
C GLU A 118 12.48 -0.83 18.26
N GLU A 119 12.47 0.42 17.80
CA GLU A 119 11.28 1.29 17.84
C GLU A 119 10.12 0.69 17.02
N TYR A 120 10.40 0.21 15.81
CA TYR A 120 9.38 -0.42 14.96
C TYR A 120 8.74 -1.64 15.63
N ALA A 121 9.51 -2.43 16.39
CA ALA A 121 9.01 -3.61 17.09
C ALA A 121 8.03 -3.27 18.23
N GLU A 122 8.01 -2.02 18.70
CA GLU A 122 7.09 -1.48 19.71
C GLU A 122 5.87 -0.78 19.09
N THR A 123 5.89 -0.49 17.79
CA THR A 123 4.78 0.15 17.06
C THR A 123 3.52 -0.71 17.07
N LYS A 124 2.37 -0.08 17.33
CA LYS A 124 1.06 -0.74 17.24
C LYS A 124 0.80 -1.17 15.79
N SER A 125 0.21 -2.36 15.63
CA SER A 125 -0.27 -2.78 14.31
C SER A 125 -1.52 -2.01 13.88
N PHE A 126 -1.78 -1.95 12.57
CA PHE A 126 -2.89 -1.20 11.96
C PHE A 126 -4.25 -1.54 12.58
N ASP A 127 -4.47 -2.80 12.94
CA ASP A 127 -5.72 -3.28 13.53
C ASP A 127 -5.83 -2.96 15.03
N GLN A 128 -4.73 -2.56 15.68
CA GLN A 128 -4.68 -2.13 17.08
C GLN A 128 -4.79 -0.62 17.25
N LEU A 129 -4.62 0.15 16.17
CA LEU A 129 -4.83 1.60 16.18
C LEU A 129 -6.32 1.92 16.33
N THR A 130 -6.61 3.07 16.96
CA THR A 130 -7.97 3.46 17.30
C THR A 130 -8.60 4.25 16.15
N PRO A 131 -9.59 3.69 15.42
CA PRO A 131 -10.18 4.38 14.27
C PRO A 131 -11.14 5.48 14.72
N ILE A 132 -11.00 6.67 14.14
CA ILE A 132 -11.87 7.83 14.39
C ILE A 132 -12.58 8.28 13.11
N ASN A 133 -13.52 9.23 13.24
CA ASN A 133 -14.19 9.79 12.07
C ASN A 133 -13.23 10.75 11.33
N PRO A 134 -13.33 10.85 10.00
CA PRO A 134 -12.63 11.86 9.22
C PRO A 134 -13.12 13.27 9.57
N GLU A 135 -12.38 14.00 10.41
CA GLU A 135 -12.70 15.40 10.76
C GLU A 135 -11.82 16.42 10.01
N HIS A 136 -10.74 15.95 9.39
CA HIS A 136 -9.83 16.79 8.60
C HIS A 136 -10.22 16.78 7.12
N TRP A 137 -10.77 17.88 6.65
CA TRP A 137 -11.18 18.06 5.25
C TRP A 137 -9.97 18.23 4.30
N LEU A 138 -9.92 17.37 3.28
CA LEU A 138 -8.99 17.43 2.16
C LEU A 138 -9.57 18.27 1.02
N ARG A 139 -9.41 19.60 1.12
CA ARG A 139 -9.85 20.53 0.08
C ARG A 139 -9.13 20.30 -1.25
N LEU A 140 -9.88 20.10 -2.33
CA LEU A 140 -9.37 19.82 -3.67
C LEU A 140 -9.35 21.04 -4.61
N GLU A 141 -10.11 22.09 -4.31
CA GLU A 141 -10.07 23.34 -5.05
C GLU A 141 -8.66 23.93 -5.03
N THR A 142 -8.11 24.25 -6.21
CA THR A 142 -6.76 24.82 -6.35
C THR A 142 -6.83 26.22 -6.94
N GLU A 143 -7.16 26.35 -8.21
CA GLU A 143 -7.31 27.61 -8.94
C GLU A 143 -8.72 27.76 -9.51
N GLN A 144 -8.95 28.79 -10.33
CA GLN A 144 -10.24 28.99 -11.01
C GLN A 144 -10.63 27.79 -11.88
N GLN A 145 -9.64 27.11 -12.47
CA GLN A 145 -9.79 25.82 -13.14
C GLN A 145 -8.82 24.80 -12.52
N PRO A 146 -9.15 23.49 -12.58
CA PRO A 146 -10.37 22.91 -13.13
C PRO A 146 -11.60 23.10 -12.22
N LEU A 147 -12.80 23.18 -12.80
CA LEU A 147 -14.05 23.30 -12.03
C LEU A 147 -14.41 22.00 -11.29
N THR A 148 -13.90 20.85 -11.74
CA THR A 148 -14.24 19.53 -11.19
C THR A 148 -13.95 19.43 -9.71
N THR A 149 -12.77 19.85 -9.26
CA THR A 149 -12.37 19.72 -7.85
C THR A 149 -13.16 20.65 -6.95
N ARG A 150 -13.53 21.84 -7.44
CA ARG A 150 -14.44 22.77 -6.77
C ARG A 150 -15.84 22.17 -6.58
N ILE A 151 -16.35 21.53 -7.63
CA ILE A 151 -17.66 20.86 -7.58
C ILE A 151 -17.60 19.67 -6.61
N MET A 152 -16.52 18.90 -6.61
CA MET A 152 -16.32 17.81 -5.64
C MET A 152 -16.28 18.33 -4.20
N ASP A 153 -15.57 19.42 -3.92
CA ASP A 153 -15.50 20.02 -2.59
C ASP A 153 -16.88 20.46 -2.06
N LEU A 154 -17.77 20.90 -2.95
CA LEU A 154 -19.13 21.35 -2.59
C LEU A 154 -20.15 20.21 -2.44
N LEU A 155 -19.98 19.11 -3.17
CA LEU A 155 -20.97 18.03 -3.25
C LEU A 155 -20.57 16.77 -2.47
N THR A 156 -19.28 16.48 -2.41
CA THR A 156 -18.72 15.24 -1.88
C THR A 156 -17.40 15.55 -1.16
N PRO A 157 -17.42 16.30 -0.05
CA PRO A 157 -16.20 16.63 0.67
C PRO A 157 -15.44 15.35 1.05
N LEU A 158 -14.13 15.36 0.86
CA LEU A 158 -13.24 14.24 1.19
C LEU A 158 -12.47 14.51 2.48
N GLY A 159 -12.51 13.60 3.44
CA GLY A 159 -11.70 13.70 4.66
C GLY A 159 -10.47 12.80 4.66
N LYS A 160 -9.50 13.06 5.56
CA LYS A 160 -8.43 12.11 5.87
C LYS A 160 -9.05 10.82 6.43
N GLY A 161 -8.77 9.68 5.81
CA GLY A 161 -9.36 8.40 6.17
C GLY A 161 -10.66 8.05 5.43
N GLN A 162 -11.07 8.84 4.43
CA GLN A 162 -12.28 8.57 3.66
C GLN A 162 -12.19 7.29 2.82
N ARG A 163 -13.32 6.59 2.68
CA ARG A 163 -13.56 5.49 1.74
C ARG A 163 -14.48 5.98 0.63
N ALA A 164 -13.88 6.52 -0.42
CA ALA A 164 -14.59 7.16 -1.52
C ALA A 164 -14.71 6.24 -2.73
N LEU A 165 -15.91 6.20 -3.31
CA LEU A 165 -16.19 5.51 -4.56
C LEU A 165 -16.57 6.53 -5.65
N ILE A 166 -15.80 6.55 -6.73
CA ILE A 166 -16.17 7.25 -7.96
C ILE A 166 -16.89 6.26 -8.86
N VAL A 167 -18.21 6.35 -8.90
CA VAL A 167 -19.09 5.46 -9.66
C VAL A 167 -19.18 5.97 -11.10
N ALA A 168 -18.52 5.28 -12.02
CA ALA A 168 -18.30 5.78 -13.36
C ALA A 168 -18.70 4.76 -14.44
N PRO A 169 -19.72 5.06 -15.26
CA PRO A 169 -19.92 4.38 -16.53
C PRO A 169 -18.71 4.57 -17.45
N PRO A 170 -18.46 3.64 -18.40
CA PRO A 170 -17.47 3.86 -19.45
C PRO A 170 -17.67 5.19 -20.20
N ARG A 171 -16.56 5.88 -20.52
CA ARG A 171 -16.49 7.14 -21.29
C ARG A 171 -17.13 8.37 -20.60
N THR A 172 -17.14 8.41 -19.27
CA THR A 172 -17.69 9.54 -18.47
C THR A 172 -16.63 10.47 -17.87
N GLY A 173 -15.37 10.39 -18.30
CA GLY A 173 -14.31 11.30 -17.83
C GLY A 173 -13.59 10.87 -16.55
N LYS A 174 -13.80 9.64 -16.08
CA LYS A 174 -13.12 9.00 -14.93
C LYS A 174 -11.62 9.32 -14.85
N THR A 175 -10.88 9.08 -15.94
CA THR A 175 -9.42 9.25 -16.00
C THR A 175 -9.01 10.70 -15.73
N VAL A 176 -9.67 11.66 -16.39
CA VAL A 176 -9.41 13.09 -16.21
C VAL A 176 -9.74 13.54 -14.78
N LEU A 177 -10.83 13.02 -14.21
CA LEU A 177 -11.21 13.30 -12.83
C LEU A 177 -10.14 12.81 -11.85
N LEU A 178 -9.65 11.57 -11.99
CA LEU A 178 -8.58 11.04 -11.14
C LEU A 178 -7.29 11.86 -11.26
N GLN A 179 -6.91 12.29 -12.46
CA GLN A 179 -5.75 13.17 -12.67
C GLN A 179 -5.93 14.52 -11.99
N GLN A 180 -7.12 15.11 -12.05
CA GLN A 180 -7.40 16.39 -11.38
C GLN A 180 -7.39 16.26 -9.86
N VAL A 181 -7.92 15.15 -9.32
CA VAL A 181 -7.84 14.84 -7.88
C VAL A 181 -6.39 14.64 -7.45
N SER A 182 -5.59 13.88 -8.19
CA SER A 182 -4.19 13.62 -7.84
C SER A 182 -3.35 14.90 -7.84
N GLN A 183 -3.54 15.78 -8.82
CA GLN A 183 -2.88 17.08 -8.91
C GLN A 183 -3.32 18.02 -7.77
N ALA A 184 -4.60 18.04 -7.45
CA ALA A 184 -5.14 18.83 -6.34
C ALA A 184 -4.57 18.38 -4.99
N VAL A 185 -4.52 17.07 -4.75
CA VAL A 185 -3.92 16.50 -3.53
C VAL A 185 -2.45 16.87 -3.44
N SER A 186 -1.67 16.67 -4.52
CA SER A 186 -0.24 16.99 -4.54
C SER A 186 0.05 18.47 -4.27
N LYS A 187 -0.84 19.36 -4.74
CA LYS A 187 -0.69 20.82 -4.60
C LYS A 187 -1.13 21.32 -3.23
N ASN A 188 -2.30 20.88 -2.76
CA ASN A 188 -2.92 21.41 -1.54
C ASN A 188 -2.45 20.69 -0.28
N HIS A 189 -2.07 19.42 -0.41
CA HIS A 189 -1.70 18.55 0.71
C HIS A 189 -0.37 17.82 0.40
N PRO A 190 0.75 18.56 0.19
CA PRO A 190 2.04 17.97 -0.14
C PRO A 190 2.62 17.09 0.98
N GLU A 191 2.07 17.15 2.19
CA GLU A 191 2.42 16.27 3.30
C GLU A 191 1.87 14.85 3.14
N LEU A 192 0.86 14.64 2.28
CA LEU A 192 0.27 13.34 2.03
C LEU A 192 1.17 12.49 1.13
N SER A 193 1.29 11.22 1.49
CA SER A 193 1.89 10.23 0.60
C SER A 193 0.87 9.78 -0.45
N LEU A 194 0.97 10.33 -1.66
CA LEU A 194 0.10 9.98 -2.78
C LEU A 194 0.58 8.70 -3.47
N VAL A 195 -0.28 7.68 -3.47
CA VAL A 195 -0.06 6.40 -4.15
C VAL A 195 -1.19 6.16 -5.14
N MET A 196 -0.87 5.69 -6.35
CA MET A 196 -1.86 5.29 -7.34
C MET A 196 -1.66 3.83 -7.73
N LEU A 197 -2.71 3.03 -7.58
CA LEU A 197 -2.75 1.63 -7.97
C LEU A 197 -3.65 1.44 -9.19
N LEU A 198 -3.04 1.01 -10.30
CA LEU A 198 -3.73 0.69 -11.55
C LEU A 198 -3.78 -0.83 -11.74
N VAL A 199 -4.97 -1.39 -11.93
CA VAL A 199 -5.16 -2.85 -12.04
C VAL A 199 -5.93 -3.16 -13.30
N ASP A 200 -5.39 -4.04 -14.15
CA ASP A 200 -6.02 -4.53 -15.37
C ASP A 200 -6.40 -3.37 -16.34
N GLU A 201 -5.59 -2.31 -16.33
CA GLU A 201 -5.75 -1.16 -17.21
C GLU A 201 -4.76 -1.19 -18.38
N ARG A 202 -5.06 -0.44 -19.43
CA ARG A 202 -4.27 -0.47 -20.67
C ARG A 202 -2.90 0.19 -20.49
N PRO A 203 -1.82 -0.31 -21.12
CA PRO A 203 -0.47 0.24 -20.97
C PRO A 203 -0.33 1.74 -21.31
N GLU A 204 -1.08 2.22 -22.31
CA GLU A 204 -1.09 3.64 -22.68
C GLU A 204 -1.72 4.53 -21.59
N GLU A 205 -2.76 4.04 -20.91
CA GLU A 205 -3.41 4.75 -19.81
C GLU A 205 -2.51 4.76 -18.55
N VAL A 206 -1.79 3.65 -18.30
CA VAL A 206 -0.77 3.58 -17.24
C VAL A 206 0.34 4.61 -17.47
N THR A 207 0.80 4.72 -18.72
CA THR A 207 1.85 5.69 -19.09
C THR A 207 1.37 7.13 -18.88
N ASP A 208 0.13 7.43 -19.24
CA ASP A 208 -0.48 8.75 -19.06
C ASP A 208 -0.59 9.13 -17.57
N MET A 209 -1.02 8.20 -16.72
CA MET A 209 -1.07 8.39 -15.28
C MET A 209 0.32 8.62 -14.66
N ARG A 210 1.33 7.83 -15.06
CA ARG A 210 2.73 8.01 -14.60
C ARG A 210 3.29 9.39 -14.92
N ARG A 211 2.86 10.01 -16.02
CA ARG A 211 3.29 11.37 -16.41
C ARG A 211 2.53 12.47 -15.67
N SER A 212 1.30 12.19 -15.24
CA SER A 212 0.38 13.20 -14.71
C SER A 212 0.35 13.26 -13.19
N VAL A 213 0.57 12.14 -12.52
CA VAL A 213 0.48 11.99 -11.06
C VAL A 213 1.84 12.27 -10.41
N GLN A 214 1.89 13.22 -9.48
CA GLN A 214 3.10 13.52 -8.69
C GLN A 214 3.12 12.66 -7.42
N GLY A 215 3.28 11.36 -7.61
CA GLY A 215 3.26 10.38 -6.53
C GLY A 215 3.75 9.02 -7.01
N GLU A 216 3.63 8.02 -6.13
CA GLU A 216 4.03 6.66 -6.48
C GLU A 216 2.95 6.00 -7.34
N VAL A 217 3.27 5.67 -8.60
CA VAL A 217 2.32 5.03 -9.53
C VAL A 217 2.71 3.57 -9.75
N VAL A 218 1.89 2.68 -9.21
CA VAL A 218 2.06 1.23 -9.26
C VAL A 218 0.98 0.63 -10.17
N ALA A 219 1.38 -0.20 -11.12
CA ALA A 219 0.46 -0.71 -12.13
C ALA A 219 0.68 -2.19 -12.44
N SER A 220 -0.41 -2.95 -12.53
CA SER A 220 -0.42 -4.25 -13.20
C SER A 220 -1.34 -4.13 -14.42
N SER A 221 -0.73 -3.99 -15.61
CA SER A 221 -1.46 -3.75 -16.86
C SER A 221 -2.24 -4.99 -17.30
N LEU A 222 -3.20 -4.80 -18.22
CA LEU A 222 -4.03 -5.86 -18.82
C LEU A 222 -3.23 -7.08 -19.35
N ASP A 223 -1.96 -6.89 -19.71
CA ASP A 223 -1.10 -7.96 -20.25
C ASP A 223 -0.52 -8.89 -19.17
N CYS A 224 -0.65 -8.52 -17.89
CA CYS A 224 -0.20 -9.33 -16.77
C CYS A 224 -1.18 -10.48 -16.45
N ASP A 225 -0.69 -11.50 -15.76
CA ASP A 225 -1.55 -12.57 -15.26
C ASP A 225 -2.39 -12.13 -14.03
N VAL A 226 -3.42 -12.92 -13.73
CA VAL A 226 -4.34 -12.67 -12.61
C VAL A 226 -3.62 -12.70 -11.26
N GLU A 227 -2.62 -13.57 -11.11
CA GLU A 227 -1.84 -13.67 -9.87
C GLU A 227 -1.07 -12.37 -9.59
N SER A 228 -0.52 -11.76 -10.64
CA SER A 228 0.20 -10.48 -10.58
C SER A 228 -0.72 -9.35 -10.13
N HIS A 229 -1.94 -9.28 -10.66
CA HIS A 229 -2.94 -8.30 -10.21
C HIS A 229 -3.24 -8.45 -8.72
N VAL A 230 -3.48 -9.68 -8.25
CA VAL A 230 -3.83 -9.98 -6.85
C VAL A 230 -2.64 -9.65 -5.94
N ARG A 231 -1.47 -10.19 -6.25
CA ARG A 231 -0.22 -9.98 -5.50
C ARG A 231 0.10 -8.49 -5.36
N LEU A 232 0.13 -7.75 -6.47
CA LEU A 232 0.51 -6.33 -6.45
C LEU A 232 -0.50 -5.51 -5.64
N SER A 233 -1.79 -5.82 -5.77
CA SER A 233 -2.85 -5.17 -5.00
C SER A 233 -2.69 -5.39 -3.49
N GLN A 234 -2.37 -6.62 -3.07
CA GLN A 234 -2.14 -6.95 -1.67
C GLN A 234 -0.91 -6.21 -1.12
N LEU A 235 0.21 -6.27 -1.84
CA LEU A 235 1.46 -5.65 -1.42
C LEU A 235 1.32 -4.13 -1.27
N VAL A 236 0.67 -3.45 -2.22
CA VAL A 236 0.47 -1.99 -2.17
C VAL A 236 -0.44 -1.59 -1.02
N ILE A 237 -1.49 -2.34 -0.73
CA ILE A 237 -2.36 -2.05 0.41
C ILE A 237 -1.61 -2.29 1.73
N GLU A 238 -0.86 -3.37 1.87
CA GLU A 238 -0.02 -3.59 3.06
C GLU A 238 1.03 -2.49 3.20
N ARG A 239 1.66 -2.03 2.11
CA ARG A 239 2.57 -0.87 2.11
C ARG A 239 1.89 0.38 2.67
N CYS A 240 0.69 0.70 2.17
CA CYS A 240 -0.09 1.85 2.64
C CYS A 240 -0.43 1.73 4.13
N LYS A 241 -0.77 0.52 4.61
CA LYS A 241 -1.02 0.26 6.04
C LYS A 241 0.23 0.49 6.88
N ARG A 242 1.41 0.01 6.46
CA ARG A 242 2.68 0.22 7.18
C ARG A 242 3.04 1.70 7.26
N MET A 243 2.80 2.46 6.19
CA MET A 243 2.99 3.91 6.19
C MET A 243 2.06 4.62 7.18
N ALA A 244 0.79 4.21 7.24
CA ALA A 244 -0.16 4.76 8.21
C ALA A 244 0.19 4.41 9.66
N GLU A 245 0.64 3.17 9.92
CA GLU A 245 1.17 2.76 11.24
C GLU A 245 2.39 3.58 11.67
N ALA A 246 3.21 4.01 10.70
CA ALA A 246 4.34 4.92 10.92
C ALA A 246 3.92 6.38 11.10
N GLY A 247 2.61 6.67 11.23
CA GLY A 247 2.07 8.01 11.44
C GLY A 247 1.94 8.85 10.17
N LYS A 248 2.16 8.29 8.98
CA LYS A 248 2.00 9.02 7.71
C LYS A 248 0.53 9.04 7.28
N ASP A 249 0.12 10.16 6.70
CA ASP A 249 -1.16 10.25 6.01
C ASP A 249 -0.99 9.79 4.55
N VAL A 250 -1.71 8.76 4.15
CA VAL A 250 -1.61 8.12 2.84
C VAL A 250 -2.89 8.37 2.06
N PHE A 251 -2.74 8.77 0.79
CA PHE A 251 -3.84 8.95 -0.14
C PHE A 251 -3.69 7.98 -1.31
N LEU A 252 -4.49 6.91 -1.31
CA LEU A 252 -4.46 5.87 -2.32
C LEU A 252 -5.57 6.06 -3.35
N LEU A 253 -5.18 6.33 -4.59
CA LEU A 253 -6.07 6.30 -5.75
C LEU A 253 -6.07 4.91 -6.38
N MET A 254 -7.23 4.35 -6.65
CA MET A 254 -7.36 3.01 -7.25
C MET A 254 -8.18 3.05 -8.53
N ASP A 255 -7.59 2.55 -9.61
CA ASP A 255 -8.26 2.43 -10.91
C ASP A 255 -8.11 1.00 -11.46
N SER A 256 -9.07 0.09 -11.25
CA SER A 256 -10.34 0.27 -10.54
C SER A 256 -10.60 -0.84 -9.52
N ILE A 257 -11.47 -0.56 -8.54
CA ILE A 257 -11.87 -1.57 -7.55
C ILE A 257 -12.65 -2.72 -8.20
N THR A 258 -13.41 -2.43 -9.26
CA THR A 258 -14.15 -3.43 -10.02
C THR A 258 -13.21 -4.42 -10.70
N ARG A 259 -12.16 -3.91 -11.35
CA ARG A 259 -11.13 -4.74 -11.99
C ARG A 259 -10.33 -5.56 -10.99
N MET A 260 -9.95 -4.96 -9.85
CA MET A 260 -9.34 -5.69 -8.74
C MET A 260 -10.24 -6.84 -8.28
N ALA A 261 -11.51 -6.57 -7.97
CA ALA A 261 -12.45 -7.60 -7.51
C ALA A 261 -12.65 -8.72 -8.54
N ARG A 262 -12.65 -8.41 -9.84
CA ARG A 262 -12.65 -9.41 -10.92
C ARG A 262 -11.40 -10.29 -10.88
N ALA A 263 -10.21 -9.72 -10.65
CA ALA A 263 -8.98 -10.48 -10.54
C ALA A 263 -9.02 -11.44 -9.34
N PHE A 264 -9.45 -10.97 -8.16
CA PHE A 264 -9.63 -11.84 -7.00
C PHE A 264 -10.65 -12.96 -7.24
N ASN A 265 -11.76 -12.67 -7.90
CA ASN A 265 -12.75 -13.70 -8.25
C ASN A 265 -12.21 -14.75 -9.22
N LYS A 266 -11.40 -14.35 -10.21
CA LYS A 266 -10.72 -15.30 -11.10
C LYS A 266 -9.68 -16.14 -10.35
N TRP A 267 -8.95 -15.54 -9.41
CA TRP A 267 -7.89 -16.20 -8.64
C TRP A 267 -8.42 -17.24 -7.65
N VAL A 268 -9.49 -16.93 -6.90
CA VAL A 268 -10.12 -17.87 -5.98
C VAL A 268 -10.70 -19.09 -6.72
N GLY A 269 -11.11 -18.90 -7.97
CA GLY A 269 -11.77 -19.93 -8.76
C GLY A 269 -13.20 -20.20 -8.27
N ASN A 270 -13.85 -21.17 -8.90
CA ASN A 270 -15.28 -21.42 -8.68
C ASN A 270 -15.48 -22.46 -7.56
N THR A 271 -15.83 -22.04 -6.35
CA THR A 271 -15.98 -22.98 -5.19
C THR A 271 -17.32 -23.72 -5.16
N GLY A 272 -18.15 -23.55 -6.20
CA GLY A 272 -19.48 -24.18 -6.32
C GLY A 272 -20.61 -23.42 -5.61
N ARG A 273 -20.32 -22.32 -4.90
CA ARG A 273 -21.31 -21.39 -4.32
C ARG A 273 -21.22 -20.03 -4.99
N THR A 274 -21.75 -19.94 -6.21
CA THR A 274 -21.83 -18.69 -6.97
C THR A 274 -23.09 -17.92 -6.64
N MET A 275 -22.94 -16.61 -6.45
CA MET A 275 -24.07 -15.67 -6.49
C MET A 275 -24.58 -15.51 -7.92
N SER A 276 -25.77 -14.93 -8.06
CA SER A 276 -26.28 -14.49 -9.35
C SER A 276 -25.27 -13.54 -10.03
N GLY A 277 -24.77 -13.91 -11.22
CA GLY A 277 -23.75 -13.15 -11.94
C GLY A 277 -22.36 -13.77 -11.97
N GLY A 278 -22.16 -14.96 -11.38
CA GLY A 278 -20.90 -15.71 -11.49
C GLY A 278 -19.80 -15.25 -10.52
N VAL A 279 -20.20 -14.56 -9.45
CA VAL A 279 -19.31 -14.09 -8.39
C VAL A 279 -19.36 -15.07 -7.22
N ASP A 280 -18.21 -15.54 -6.77
CA ASP A 280 -18.13 -16.35 -5.56
C ASP A 280 -18.27 -15.44 -4.32
N ILE A 281 -19.10 -15.82 -3.36
CA ILE A 281 -19.32 -15.04 -2.12
C ILE A 281 -18.00 -14.77 -1.41
N LYS A 282 -17.09 -15.76 -1.38
CA LYS A 282 -15.80 -15.63 -0.71
C LYS A 282 -14.79 -14.82 -1.51
N ALA A 283 -14.97 -14.69 -2.82
CA ALA A 283 -14.04 -13.95 -3.67
C ALA A 283 -14.02 -12.45 -3.37
N LEU A 284 -15.12 -11.90 -2.85
CA LEU A 284 -15.21 -10.47 -2.50
C LEU A 284 -14.77 -10.17 -1.06
N ASP A 285 -14.57 -11.17 -0.22
CA ASP A 285 -14.17 -10.96 1.18
C ASP A 285 -12.83 -10.22 1.28
N ILE A 286 -11.83 -10.60 0.47
CA ILE A 286 -10.51 -9.96 0.48
C ILE A 286 -10.61 -8.52 -0.07
N PRO A 287 -11.12 -8.28 -1.29
CA PRO A 287 -11.29 -6.91 -1.81
C PRO A 287 -12.08 -5.99 -0.88
N LYS A 288 -13.16 -6.47 -0.26
CA LYS A 288 -13.94 -5.67 0.71
C LYS A 288 -13.13 -5.29 1.93
N LYS A 289 -12.37 -6.24 2.49
CA LYS A 289 -11.47 -5.95 3.62
C LYS A 289 -10.41 -4.92 3.24
N LEU A 290 -9.81 -5.04 2.06
CA LEU A 290 -8.82 -4.07 1.56
C LEU A 290 -9.43 -2.67 1.45
N PHE A 291 -10.61 -2.52 0.86
CA PHE A 291 -11.28 -1.22 0.77
C PHE A 291 -11.71 -0.67 2.14
N ALA A 292 -12.14 -1.54 3.05
CA ALA A 292 -12.48 -1.20 4.43
C ALA A 292 -11.26 -0.85 5.30
N THR A 293 -10.03 -0.97 4.78
CA THR A 293 -8.84 -0.51 5.52
C THR A 293 -8.82 1.01 5.67
N ALA A 294 -9.36 1.77 4.71
CA ALA A 294 -9.32 3.22 4.78
C ALA A 294 -10.05 3.79 6.01
N ARG A 295 -9.28 4.50 6.83
CA ARG A 295 -9.65 5.10 8.11
C ARG A 295 -8.53 6.04 8.58
N VAL A 296 -8.85 6.92 9.52
CA VAL A 296 -7.90 7.78 10.24
C VAL A 296 -7.77 7.28 11.68
N PHE A 297 -6.61 7.50 12.30
CA PHE A 297 -6.29 6.98 13.62
C PHE A 297 -6.04 8.09 14.64
N GLU A 298 -6.46 7.86 15.88
CA GLU A 298 -6.22 8.78 17.00
C GLU A 298 -4.73 8.94 17.32
N GLU A 299 -3.95 7.86 17.18
CA GLU A 299 -2.51 7.87 17.40
C GLU A 299 -1.71 8.64 16.32
N GLY A 300 -2.36 9.01 15.22
CA GLY A 300 -1.73 9.66 14.07
C GLY A 300 -1.65 8.75 12.84
N GLY A 301 -1.54 9.38 11.68
CA GLY A 301 -1.61 8.73 10.38
C GLY A 301 -3.04 8.44 9.92
N SER A 302 -3.18 8.25 8.62
CA SER A 302 -4.46 7.93 8.00
C SER A 302 -4.25 7.19 6.68
N LEU A 303 -5.24 6.39 6.30
CA LEU A 303 -5.33 5.79 4.98
C LEU A 303 -6.63 6.25 4.33
N THR A 304 -6.51 7.12 3.34
CA THR A 304 -7.62 7.55 2.49
C THR A 304 -7.60 6.72 1.22
N ILE A 305 -8.72 6.10 0.85
CA ILE A 305 -8.84 5.33 -0.40
C ILE A 305 -9.93 5.95 -1.26
N VAL A 306 -9.55 6.37 -2.46
CA VAL A 306 -10.46 6.83 -3.51
C VAL A 306 -10.39 5.85 -4.66
N ALA A 307 -11.44 5.07 -4.85
CA ALA A 307 -11.46 4.00 -5.84
C ALA A 307 -12.55 4.23 -6.88
N THR A 308 -12.27 3.93 -8.14
CA THR A 308 -13.29 3.95 -9.20
C THR A 308 -14.05 2.63 -9.22
N ALA A 309 -15.36 2.71 -9.42
CA ALA A 309 -16.23 1.57 -9.62
C ALA A 309 -16.92 1.68 -10.97
N LEU A 310 -16.76 0.65 -11.81
CA LEU A 310 -17.40 0.60 -13.13
C LEU A 310 -18.86 0.15 -13.01
N VAL A 311 -19.76 0.93 -13.58
CA VAL A 311 -21.20 0.63 -13.69
C VAL A 311 -21.67 0.72 -15.14
N ASP A 312 -22.90 0.28 -15.42
CA ASP A 312 -23.50 0.30 -16.76
C ASP A 312 -22.62 -0.36 -17.85
N THR A 313 -21.87 -1.39 -17.48
CA THR A 313 -21.00 -2.16 -18.39
C THR A 313 -21.77 -3.26 -19.13
N GLY A 314 -23.02 -3.53 -18.73
CA GLY A 314 -23.80 -4.68 -19.18
C GLY A 314 -23.42 -6.00 -18.49
N SER A 315 -22.49 -5.96 -17.52
CA SER A 315 -22.07 -7.14 -16.75
C SER A 315 -22.78 -7.18 -15.40
N ARG A 316 -23.59 -8.22 -15.16
CA ARG A 316 -24.20 -8.48 -13.84
C ARG A 316 -23.17 -8.66 -12.73
N MET A 317 -21.98 -9.14 -13.07
CA MET A 317 -20.87 -9.25 -12.12
C MET A 317 -20.45 -7.87 -11.61
N ASP A 318 -20.37 -6.86 -12.49
CA ASP A 318 -19.96 -5.50 -12.09
C ASP A 318 -21.02 -4.83 -11.23
N GLU A 319 -22.30 -5.02 -11.58
CA GLU A 319 -23.43 -4.56 -10.78
C GLU A 319 -23.37 -5.12 -9.35
N LEU A 320 -23.13 -6.43 -9.22
CA LEU A 320 -23.01 -7.08 -7.92
C LEU A 320 -21.79 -6.57 -7.14
N ILE A 321 -20.62 -6.48 -7.80
CA ILE A 321 -19.40 -5.93 -7.19
C ILE A 321 -19.65 -4.51 -6.67
N PHE A 322 -20.30 -3.66 -7.47
CA PHE A 322 -20.63 -2.30 -7.07
C PHE A 322 -21.50 -2.27 -5.81
N GLN A 323 -22.56 -3.08 -5.74
CA GLN A 323 -23.43 -3.12 -4.56
C GLN A 323 -22.67 -3.51 -3.28
N GLU A 324 -21.74 -4.47 -3.37
CA GLU A 324 -20.93 -4.90 -2.23
C GLU A 324 -19.99 -3.81 -1.70
N PHE A 325 -19.41 -3.01 -2.61
CA PHE A 325 -18.54 -1.90 -2.22
C PHE A 325 -19.31 -0.65 -1.79
N LYS A 326 -20.47 -0.38 -2.39
CA LYS A 326 -21.36 0.73 -2.01
C LYS A 326 -21.70 0.69 -0.52
N GLY A 327 -22.01 -0.48 0.01
CA GLY A 327 -22.28 -0.66 1.45
C GLY A 327 -21.06 -0.39 2.36
N THR A 328 -19.85 -0.49 1.82
CA THR A 328 -18.57 -0.35 2.55
C THR A 328 -18.04 1.09 2.53
N GLY A 329 -18.29 1.82 1.44
CA GLY A 329 -17.90 3.22 1.26
C GLY A 329 -18.68 4.19 2.14
N ASN A 330 -18.11 5.37 2.35
CA ASN A 330 -18.76 6.49 3.06
C ASN A 330 -18.78 7.79 2.24
N MET A 331 -18.27 7.80 1.02
CA MET A 331 -18.47 8.86 0.01
C MET A 331 -18.73 8.21 -1.36
N GLU A 332 -19.71 8.75 -2.08
CA GLU A 332 -20.05 8.32 -3.44
C GLU A 332 -20.06 9.56 -4.35
N LEU A 333 -19.29 9.52 -5.44
CA LEU A 333 -19.36 10.49 -6.53
C LEU A 333 -19.81 9.76 -7.79
N VAL A 334 -20.99 10.09 -8.29
CA VAL A 334 -21.59 9.40 -9.43
C VAL A 334 -21.40 10.21 -10.71
N LEU A 335 -20.88 9.57 -11.75
CA LEU A 335 -20.77 10.16 -13.09
C LEU A 335 -21.93 9.69 -13.97
N ASP A 336 -22.56 10.62 -14.70
CA ASP A 336 -23.72 10.37 -15.55
C ASP A 336 -23.35 10.31 -17.04
N ARG A 337 -23.73 9.22 -17.70
CA ARG A 337 -23.47 9.00 -19.13
C ARG A 337 -24.20 10.00 -20.02
N LYS A 338 -25.42 10.42 -19.67
CA LYS A 338 -26.23 11.35 -20.49
C LYS A 338 -25.60 12.75 -20.48
N LEU A 339 -25.02 13.18 -19.36
CA LEU A 339 -24.25 14.43 -19.28
C LEU A 339 -23.00 14.35 -20.17
N ALA A 340 -22.25 13.24 -20.08
CA ALA A 340 -21.07 13.01 -20.91
C ALA A 340 -21.39 12.96 -22.42
N ASP A 341 -22.46 12.29 -22.82
CA ASP A 341 -22.94 12.23 -24.21
C ASP A 341 -23.32 13.61 -24.76
N ARG A 342 -23.81 14.50 -23.87
CA ARG A 342 -24.09 15.92 -24.17
C ARG A 342 -22.89 16.85 -24.06
N ARG A 343 -21.69 16.30 -23.77
CA ARG A 343 -20.43 17.05 -23.59
C ARG A 343 -20.47 18.06 -22.44
N VAL A 344 -21.25 17.79 -21.39
CA VAL A 344 -21.28 18.58 -20.17
C VAL A 344 -20.24 18.02 -19.20
N TRP A 345 -19.25 18.85 -18.84
CA TRP A 345 -18.14 18.47 -17.96
C TRP A 345 -18.05 19.42 -16.74
N PRO A 346 -17.76 18.89 -15.53
CA PRO A 346 -17.68 17.48 -15.19
C PRO A 346 -19.06 16.79 -15.26
N ALA A 347 -19.10 15.53 -15.68
CA ALA A 347 -20.34 14.78 -15.88
C ALA A 347 -20.85 14.17 -14.56
N ILE A 348 -21.00 14.98 -13.51
CA ILE A 348 -21.38 14.53 -12.15
C ILE A 348 -22.90 14.55 -11.99
N ASP A 349 -23.47 13.45 -11.49
CA ASP A 349 -24.85 13.41 -10.99
C ASP A 349 -24.90 13.94 -9.57
N ILE A 350 -25.43 15.15 -9.42
CA ILE A 350 -25.55 15.85 -8.14
C ILE A 350 -26.48 15.11 -7.18
N SER A 351 -27.55 14.49 -7.67
CA SER A 351 -28.58 13.89 -6.80
C SER A 351 -28.15 12.56 -6.22
N GLN A 352 -27.26 11.85 -6.91
CA GLN A 352 -26.76 10.54 -6.48
C GLN A 352 -25.40 10.61 -5.77
N SER A 353 -24.75 11.78 -5.76
CA SER A 353 -23.46 11.98 -5.11
C SER A 353 -23.65 12.51 -3.68
N GLY A 354 -22.78 12.10 -2.77
CA GLY A 354 -22.77 12.63 -1.41
C GLY A 354 -21.72 11.98 -0.50
N THR A 355 -21.42 12.65 0.61
CA THR A 355 -20.56 12.15 1.68
C THR A 355 -21.39 11.91 2.94
N ARG A 356 -21.19 10.77 3.61
CA ARG A 356 -21.81 10.53 4.92
C ARG A 356 -21.08 11.32 6.00
N ARG A 357 -21.82 11.91 6.93
CA ARG A 357 -21.30 12.76 8.03
C ARG A 357 -20.50 13.94 7.48
N GLU A 358 -21.17 14.77 6.69
CA GLU A 358 -20.59 15.95 6.04
C GLU A 358 -20.81 17.26 6.82
N GLU A 359 -21.58 17.21 7.91
CA GLU A 359 -21.69 18.27 8.93
C GLU A 359 -20.35 18.56 9.63
#